data_AF-A0A131XUE1-F1
#
_entry.id   AF-A0A131XUE1-F1
#
_cell.length_a   1.000
_cell.length_b   1.000
_cell.length_c   1.000
_cell.angle_alpha   90.00
_cell.angle_beta   90.00
_cell.angle_gamma   90.00
#
_symmetry.space_group_name_H-M   'P 1'
#
loop_
_entity.id
_entity.type
_entity.pdbx_description
1 polymer ?
#
loop_
_entity_poly.entity_id
_entity_poly.type
_entity_poly.pdbx_seq_one_letter_code
_entity_poly.pdbx_strand_id
1 'polypeptide(L)'
;MEAKSDPFKEEFKFYKRRSVKPDLSGVVDALQDDCSGALRPRALSDQLSQADCERLGLRAERPPAAYELVDAPGLLLLPNPFTAEGQRRWVRRCLEEYARPPHVTNVKAPATVLRAGDPFYGALRWATVGLHHDWDTKVYDEARRSPFPDCLRDLATGLARLAGFGAFRPEAAIVNYYAMDSALGGHVDNSELALDAPVVSASFGQTAVFLVGGATRERRPHALLLRSGDVLVMSGPARLAYHAVPRVLPAGDDRPWAGGDAQWAPLEAYLDTHRISISVRQVFPAS
;
A
#
# COMPACT_ATOMS: atom_id res chain seq x y z
N MET A 1 -24.68 27.61 -13.87
CA MET A 1 -24.20 26.51 -13.02
C MET A 1 -22.76 26.82 -12.65
N GLU A 2 -22.51 27.25 -11.42
CA GLU A 2 -21.13 27.33 -10.91
C GLU A 2 -20.55 25.91 -10.83
N ALA A 3 -19.32 25.73 -11.29
CA ALA A 3 -18.61 24.48 -11.13
C ALA A 3 -18.40 24.23 -9.63
N LYS A 4 -18.95 23.13 -9.11
CA LYS A 4 -18.73 22.72 -7.72
C LYS A 4 -17.22 22.60 -7.47
N SER A 5 -16.73 23.27 -6.43
CA SER A 5 -15.31 23.20 -6.05
C SER A 5 -14.89 21.75 -5.81
N ASP A 6 -13.74 21.34 -6.34
CA ASP A 6 -13.14 20.00 -6.16
C ASP A 6 -11.69 20.16 -5.70
N PRO A 7 -11.45 20.59 -4.45
CA PRO A 7 -10.11 20.79 -3.91
C PRO A 7 -9.26 19.51 -3.97
N PHE A 8 -9.89 18.34 -3.90
CA PHE A 8 -9.18 17.07 -4.07
C PHE A 8 -8.53 16.95 -5.45
N LYS A 9 -9.26 17.27 -6.52
CA LYS A 9 -8.72 17.24 -7.89
C LYS A 9 -7.65 18.30 -8.11
N GLU A 10 -7.78 19.47 -7.48
CA GLU A 10 -6.75 20.50 -7.52
C GLU A 10 -5.44 20.01 -6.89
N GLU A 11 -5.50 19.44 -5.69
CA GLU A 11 -4.34 18.90 -4.98
C GLU A 11 -3.71 17.71 -5.74
N PHE A 12 -4.55 16.81 -6.27
CA PHE A 12 -4.09 15.71 -7.11
C PHE A 12 -3.34 16.21 -8.35
N LYS A 13 -3.88 17.21 -9.05
CA LYS A 13 -3.20 17.82 -10.20
C LYS A 13 -1.93 18.53 -9.78
N PHE A 14 -1.90 19.17 -8.61
CA PHE A 14 -0.72 19.83 -8.08
C PHE A 14 0.46 18.86 -7.99
N TYR A 15 0.30 17.74 -7.28
CA TYR A 15 1.38 16.76 -7.13
C TYR A 15 1.65 15.93 -8.39
N LYS A 16 0.65 15.66 -9.23
CA LYS A 16 0.83 14.88 -10.47
C LYS A 16 1.70 15.60 -11.51
N ARG A 17 1.74 16.94 -11.50
CA ARG A 17 2.51 17.74 -12.47
C ARG A 17 3.99 17.36 -12.47
N ARG A 18 4.56 17.11 -13.66
CA ARG A 18 5.98 16.72 -13.82
C ARG A 18 6.88 17.77 -14.43
N SER A 19 6.30 18.82 -15.00
CA SER A 19 7.06 19.93 -15.60
C SER A 19 7.91 20.69 -14.58
N VAL A 20 7.62 20.54 -13.29
CA VAL A 20 8.34 21.16 -12.18
C VAL A 20 8.66 20.09 -11.13
N LYS A 21 9.78 20.26 -10.43
CA LYS A 21 10.07 19.51 -9.21
C LYS A 21 8.89 19.70 -8.24
N PRO A 22 8.33 18.63 -7.65
CA PRO A 22 7.21 18.80 -6.74
C PRO A 22 7.70 19.55 -5.51
N ASP A 23 6.93 20.56 -5.12
CA ASP A 23 7.08 21.15 -3.80
C ASP A 23 6.51 20.16 -2.78
N LEU A 24 7.34 19.76 -1.82
CA LEU A 24 7.00 18.77 -0.80
C LEU A 24 6.91 19.42 0.60
N SER A 25 7.02 20.75 0.70
CA SER A 25 7.04 21.47 1.98
C SER A 25 5.77 21.27 2.82
N GLY A 26 4.62 20.99 2.18
CA GLY A 26 3.35 20.68 2.84
C GLY A 26 3.04 19.18 2.95
N VAL A 27 3.98 18.30 2.61
CA VAL A 27 3.77 16.85 2.63
C VAL A 27 4.24 16.29 3.96
N VAL A 28 3.34 15.62 4.67
CA VAL A 28 3.64 15.00 5.97
C VAL A 28 4.66 13.88 5.79
N ASP A 29 5.71 13.92 6.62
CA ASP A 29 6.81 12.98 6.61
C ASP A 29 7.07 12.44 8.01
N ALA A 30 6.82 11.15 8.24
CA ALA A 30 6.99 10.52 9.54
C ALA A 30 8.46 10.41 10.02
N LEU A 31 9.42 10.67 9.13
CA LEU A 31 10.84 10.67 9.48
C LEU A 31 11.37 12.06 9.86
N GLN A 32 10.55 13.12 9.75
CA GLN A 32 10.94 14.48 10.11
C GLN A 32 10.45 14.83 11.53
N ASP A 33 11.26 15.59 12.26
CA ASP A 33 11.00 15.95 13.66
C ASP A 33 9.81 16.90 13.84
N ASP A 34 9.43 17.64 12.79
CA ASP A 34 8.36 18.64 12.81
C ASP A 34 6.96 18.06 12.54
N CYS A 35 6.84 16.75 12.34
CA CYS A 35 5.57 16.11 11.98
C CYS A 35 4.52 16.10 13.12
N SER A 36 4.87 16.51 14.33
CA SER A 36 4.00 16.44 15.53
C SER A 36 2.65 17.16 15.41
N GLY A 37 2.55 18.19 14.56
CA GLY A 37 1.28 18.89 14.29
C GLY A 37 0.30 18.09 13.44
N ALA A 38 0.79 17.18 12.58
CA ALA A 38 -0.02 16.38 11.68
C ALA A 38 -0.14 14.91 12.13
N LEU A 39 0.91 14.37 12.75
CA LEU A 39 1.00 12.98 13.20
C LEU A 39 0.97 12.91 14.72
N ARG A 40 -0.05 12.24 15.26
CA ARG A 40 -0.15 11.95 16.68
C ARG A 40 0.38 10.54 16.97
N PRO A 41 1.36 10.36 17.87
CA PRO A 41 1.80 9.03 18.28
C PRO A 41 0.62 8.19 18.79
N ARG A 42 0.57 6.92 18.35
CA ARG A 42 -0.46 5.96 18.70
C ARG A 42 0.19 4.73 19.31
N ALA A 43 -0.19 4.37 20.53
CA ALA A 43 0.24 3.11 21.13
C ALA A 43 -0.32 1.93 20.31
N LEU A 44 0.51 0.92 20.06
CA LEU A 44 0.08 -0.34 19.47
C LEU A 44 -0.89 -1.05 20.43
N SER A 45 -1.87 -1.76 19.86
CA SER A 45 -2.89 -2.46 20.65
C SER A 45 -2.52 -3.91 20.99
N ASP A 46 -1.44 -4.41 20.40
CA ASP A 46 -0.95 -5.77 20.56
C ASP A 46 0.57 -5.80 20.31
N GLN A 47 1.17 -6.98 20.45
CA GLN A 47 2.57 -7.24 20.12
C GLN A 47 2.68 -8.52 19.28
N LEU A 48 3.65 -8.55 18.37
CA LEU A 48 3.99 -9.74 17.62
C LEU A 48 5.13 -10.47 18.31
N SER A 49 5.07 -11.80 18.34
CA SER A 49 6.16 -12.62 18.88
C SER A 49 7.42 -12.44 18.03
N GLN A 50 8.60 -12.66 18.63
CA GLN A 50 9.86 -12.63 17.89
C GLN A 50 9.84 -13.60 16.69
N ALA A 51 9.31 -14.81 16.91
CA ALA A 51 9.18 -15.82 15.86
C ALA A 51 8.26 -15.36 14.70
N ASP A 52 7.15 -14.68 15.01
CA ASP A 52 6.29 -14.11 13.98
C ASP A 52 6.99 -12.97 13.23
N CYS A 53 7.70 -12.09 13.93
CA CYS A 53 8.47 -11.02 13.31
C CYS A 53 9.52 -11.58 12.33
N GLU A 54 10.34 -12.55 12.75
CA GLU A 54 11.36 -13.17 11.90
C GLU A 54 10.75 -13.86 10.68
N ARG A 55 9.67 -14.63 10.89
CA ARG A 55 8.95 -15.34 9.83
C ARG A 55 8.36 -14.38 8.79
N LEU A 56 7.80 -13.26 9.25
CA LEU A 56 7.13 -12.25 8.41
C LEU A 56 8.11 -11.19 7.87
N GLY A 57 9.38 -11.20 8.27
CA GLY A 57 10.38 -10.21 7.85
C GLY A 57 10.19 -8.83 8.50
N LEU A 58 9.64 -8.81 9.70
CA LEU A 58 9.47 -7.62 10.54
C LEU A 58 10.62 -7.50 11.55
N ARG A 59 10.86 -6.29 12.04
CA ARG A 59 11.86 -6.02 13.08
C ARG A 59 11.34 -6.49 14.43
N ALA A 60 12.03 -7.44 15.07
CA ALA A 60 11.64 -7.97 16.38
C ALA A 60 12.15 -7.14 17.57
N GLU A 61 13.29 -6.44 17.39
CA GLU A 61 14.02 -5.78 18.48
C GLU A 61 13.32 -4.55 19.06
N ARG A 62 12.41 -3.94 18.30
CA ARG A 62 11.60 -2.81 18.75
C ARG A 62 10.21 -2.85 18.13
N PRO A 63 9.14 -2.59 18.90
CA PRO A 63 7.83 -2.40 18.31
C PRO A 63 7.91 -1.23 17.31
N PRO A 64 7.22 -1.30 16.17
CA PRO A 64 7.21 -0.19 15.23
C PRO A 64 6.60 1.04 15.89
N ALA A 65 7.14 2.22 15.56
CA ALA A 65 6.40 3.44 15.82
C ALA A 65 5.08 3.41 15.04
N ALA A 66 4.03 3.99 15.62
CA ALA A 66 2.75 4.14 14.96
C ALA A 66 2.22 5.54 15.20
N TYR A 67 1.63 6.11 14.17
CA TYR A 67 1.10 7.46 14.16
C TYR A 67 -0.29 7.46 13.56
N GLU A 68 -1.20 8.21 14.14
CA GLU A 68 -2.48 8.53 13.52
C GLU A 68 -2.40 9.93 12.91
N LEU A 69 -2.90 10.09 11.68
CA LEU A 69 -3.02 11.41 11.08
C LEU A 69 -4.15 12.18 11.77
N VAL A 70 -3.83 13.30 12.41
CA VAL A 70 -4.75 14.10 13.23
C VAL A 70 -6.03 14.44 12.47
N ASP A 71 -5.88 14.84 11.21
CA ASP A 71 -6.98 15.27 10.36
C ASP A 71 -7.65 14.15 9.55
N ALA A 72 -7.19 12.91 9.67
CA ALA A 72 -7.87 11.74 9.11
C ALA A 72 -7.98 10.62 10.15
N PRO A 73 -8.92 10.75 11.12
CA PRO A 73 -9.12 9.73 12.15
C PRO A 73 -9.32 8.34 11.57
N GLY A 74 -8.63 7.35 12.14
CA GLY A 74 -8.60 5.98 11.65
C GLY A 74 -7.59 5.70 10.55
N LEU A 75 -6.82 6.70 10.08
CA LEU A 75 -5.64 6.50 9.25
C LEU A 75 -4.39 6.35 10.13
N LEU A 76 -3.95 5.11 10.28
CA LEU A 76 -2.72 4.77 11.00
C LEU A 76 -1.57 4.57 10.02
N LEU A 77 -0.40 5.13 10.35
CA LEU A 77 0.86 4.95 9.64
C LEU A 77 1.87 4.26 10.57
N LEU A 78 2.44 3.16 10.11
CA LEU A 78 3.58 2.48 10.74
C LEU A 78 4.80 2.65 9.82
N PRO A 79 5.74 3.54 10.18
CA PRO A 79 6.94 3.74 9.38
C PRO A 79 7.82 2.49 9.38
N ASN A 80 8.04 1.92 8.20
CA ASN A 80 8.86 0.75 7.90
C ASN A 80 9.09 -0.23 9.09
N PRO A 81 8.13 -1.11 9.41
CA PRO A 81 8.32 -2.19 10.39
C PRO A 81 9.20 -3.34 9.86
N PHE A 82 9.63 -3.33 8.59
CA PHE A 82 10.30 -4.45 7.95
C PHE A 82 11.82 -4.42 8.11
N THR A 83 12.45 -5.59 8.10
CA THR A 83 13.89 -5.72 7.82
C THR A 83 14.14 -5.54 6.32
N ALA A 84 15.38 -5.21 5.93
CA ALA A 84 15.76 -5.13 4.51
C ALA A 84 15.50 -6.45 3.77
N GLU A 85 15.84 -7.58 4.40
CA GLU A 85 15.55 -8.91 3.86
C GLU A 85 14.04 -9.18 3.76
N GLY A 86 13.27 -8.77 4.77
CA GLY A 86 11.82 -8.86 4.76
C GLY A 86 11.19 -8.12 3.59
N GLN A 87 11.61 -6.88 3.33
CA GLN A 87 11.15 -6.11 2.17
C GLN A 87 11.45 -6.86 0.85
N ARG A 88 12.68 -7.37 0.68
CA ARG A 88 13.06 -8.15 -0.51
C ARG A 88 12.20 -9.40 -0.67
N ARG A 89 11.91 -10.11 0.43
CA ARG A 89 11.04 -11.30 0.44
C ARG A 89 9.62 -10.96 -0.03
N TRP A 90 9.03 -9.88 0.46
CA TRP A 90 7.68 -9.47 0.05
C TRP A 90 7.62 -8.98 -1.39
N VAL A 91 8.63 -8.25 -1.85
CA VAL A 91 8.75 -7.84 -3.26
C VAL A 91 8.87 -9.04 -4.18
N ARG A 92 9.69 -10.04 -3.80
CA ARG A 92 9.82 -11.28 -4.55
C ARG A 92 8.47 -11.98 -4.68
N ARG A 93 7.71 -12.12 -3.60
CA ARG A 93 6.35 -12.67 -3.66
C ARG A 93 5.45 -11.87 -4.60
N CYS A 94 5.48 -10.54 -4.55
CA CYS A 94 4.66 -9.71 -5.44
C CYS A 94 4.95 -9.96 -6.92
N LEU A 95 6.22 -10.10 -7.29
CA LEU A 95 6.63 -10.19 -8.68
C LEU A 95 6.65 -11.64 -9.20
N GLU A 96 7.00 -12.61 -8.35
CA GLU A 96 7.23 -13.99 -8.77
C GLU A 96 6.13 -14.96 -8.35
N GLU A 97 5.29 -14.60 -7.37
CA GLU A 97 4.18 -15.43 -6.89
C GLU A 97 2.84 -14.80 -7.26
N TYR A 98 2.56 -13.58 -6.79
CA TYR A 98 1.24 -12.94 -6.91
C TYR A 98 0.94 -12.41 -8.30
N ALA A 99 1.95 -12.18 -9.13
CA ALA A 99 1.79 -11.80 -10.54
C ALA A 99 1.53 -13.00 -11.47
N ARG A 100 1.31 -14.21 -10.93
CA ARG A 100 1.20 -15.45 -11.70
C ARG A 100 -0.09 -16.22 -11.36
N PRO A 101 -0.56 -17.12 -12.26
CA PRO A 101 -1.66 -18.03 -11.97
C PRO A 101 -1.41 -18.84 -10.69
N PRO A 102 -2.45 -19.13 -9.89
CA PRO A 102 -3.87 -18.91 -10.19
C PRO A 102 -4.36 -17.47 -9.95
N HIS A 103 -3.50 -16.54 -9.54
CA HIS A 103 -3.88 -15.14 -9.35
C HIS A 103 -4.14 -14.43 -10.69
N VAL A 104 -4.95 -13.38 -10.64
CA VAL A 104 -5.39 -12.65 -11.84
C VAL A 104 -4.69 -11.30 -11.90
N THR A 105 -4.15 -10.95 -13.06
CA THR A 105 -3.48 -9.67 -13.31
C THR A 105 -4.10 -8.95 -14.50
N ASN A 106 -3.69 -7.69 -14.74
CA ASN A 106 -4.08 -6.96 -15.94
C ASN A 106 -3.46 -7.50 -17.23
N VAL A 107 -2.47 -8.41 -17.13
CA VAL A 107 -1.73 -8.95 -18.28
C VAL A 107 -2.01 -10.44 -18.41
N LYS A 108 -2.64 -10.86 -19.51
CA LYS A 108 -3.16 -12.23 -19.68
C LYS A 108 -2.08 -13.32 -19.86
N ALA A 109 -0.88 -12.96 -20.28
CA ALA A 109 0.21 -13.90 -20.54
C ALA A 109 1.34 -13.70 -19.51
N PRO A 110 1.32 -14.41 -18.37
CA PRO A 110 2.31 -14.24 -17.31
C PRO A 110 3.70 -14.69 -17.78
N ALA A 111 4.71 -13.85 -17.55
CA ALA A 111 6.10 -14.27 -17.70
C ALA A 111 6.47 -15.28 -16.62
N THR A 112 7.20 -16.33 -16.99
CA THR A 112 7.60 -17.40 -16.06
C THR A 112 8.81 -17.03 -15.19
N VAL A 113 9.62 -16.05 -15.59
CA VAL A 113 10.81 -15.60 -14.86
C VAL A 113 10.95 -14.09 -15.02
N LEU A 114 11.23 -13.36 -13.95
CA LEU A 114 11.53 -11.93 -14.04
C LEU A 114 12.91 -11.73 -14.66
N ARG A 115 12.94 -10.99 -15.78
CA ARG A 115 14.17 -10.58 -16.45
C ARG A 115 14.16 -9.06 -16.60
N ALA A 116 15.34 -8.45 -16.52
CA ALA A 116 15.47 -7.02 -16.79
C ALA A 116 14.93 -6.71 -18.20
N GLY A 117 14.04 -5.73 -18.30
CA GLY A 117 13.42 -5.34 -19.57
C GLY A 117 12.32 -6.26 -20.09
N ASP A 118 11.84 -7.23 -19.30
CA ASP A 118 10.73 -8.10 -19.72
C ASP A 118 9.41 -7.29 -19.91
N PRO A 119 8.79 -7.35 -21.11
CA PRO A 119 7.57 -6.60 -21.41
C PRO A 119 6.40 -6.89 -20.45
N PHE A 120 6.31 -8.10 -19.89
CA PHE A 120 5.26 -8.45 -18.93
C PHE A 120 5.31 -7.54 -17.72
N TYR A 121 6.49 -7.40 -17.09
CA TYR A 121 6.65 -6.60 -15.87
C TYR A 121 6.56 -5.09 -16.16
N GLY A 122 6.94 -4.66 -17.36
CA GLY A 122 6.71 -3.28 -17.82
C GLY A 122 5.22 -2.94 -17.99
N ALA A 123 4.42 -3.91 -18.42
CA ALA A 123 2.98 -3.78 -18.63
C ALA A 123 2.13 -4.09 -17.37
N LEU A 124 2.73 -4.68 -16.33
CA LEU A 124 2.04 -5.03 -15.09
C LEU A 124 1.61 -3.77 -14.33
N ARG A 125 0.34 -3.75 -13.90
CA ARG A 125 -0.29 -2.62 -13.20
C ARG A 125 -1.02 -3.08 -11.95
N TRP A 126 -1.68 -4.23 -12.00
CA TRP A 126 -2.29 -4.83 -10.83
C TRP A 126 -2.31 -6.36 -10.88
N ALA A 127 -2.36 -6.96 -9.69
CA ALA A 127 -2.68 -8.36 -9.46
C ALA A 127 -3.71 -8.47 -8.32
N THR A 128 -4.56 -9.49 -8.36
CA THR A 128 -5.57 -9.78 -7.33
C THR A 128 -5.36 -11.18 -6.77
N VAL A 129 -5.36 -11.29 -5.45
CA VAL A 129 -5.06 -12.52 -4.68
C VAL A 129 -6.21 -12.79 -3.71
N GLY A 130 -6.62 -14.05 -3.55
CA GLY A 130 -7.85 -14.37 -2.82
C GLY A 130 -9.08 -14.14 -3.69
N LEU A 131 -10.12 -13.51 -3.12
CA LEU A 131 -11.27 -13.04 -3.89
C LEU A 131 -10.83 -11.98 -4.90
N HIS A 132 -11.21 -12.17 -6.16
CA HIS A 132 -10.82 -11.29 -7.25
C HIS A 132 -11.81 -10.12 -7.36
N HIS A 133 -11.29 -8.89 -7.28
CA HIS A 133 -12.08 -7.70 -7.52
C HIS A 133 -12.49 -7.64 -8.99
N ASP A 134 -13.78 -7.46 -9.24
CA ASP A 134 -14.29 -7.21 -10.58
C ASP A 134 -14.32 -5.70 -10.85
N TRP A 135 -13.47 -5.25 -11.78
CA TRP A 135 -13.31 -3.83 -12.06
C TRP A 135 -14.52 -3.18 -12.75
N ASP A 136 -15.36 -3.98 -13.42
CA ASP A 136 -16.52 -3.50 -14.18
C ASP A 136 -17.74 -3.33 -13.25
N THR A 137 -18.03 -4.37 -12.47
CA THR A 137 -19.18 -4.44 -11.57
C THR A 137 -18.87 -3.90 -10.17
N LYS A 138 -17.58 -3.80 -9.81
CA LYS A 138 -17.08 -3.34 -8.50
C LYS A 138 -17.63 -4.15 -7.32
N VAL A 139 -17.86 -5.43 -7.53
CA VAL A 139 -18.28 -6.38 -6.49
C VAL A 139 -17.32 -7.56 -6.42
N TYR A 140 -17.30 -8.23 -5.27
CA TYR A 140 -16.64 -9.50 -5.08
C TYR A 140 -17.62 -10.65 -5.26
N ASP A 141 -17.18 -11.69 -5.96
CA ASP A 141 -17.91 -12.94 -6.13
C ASP A 141 -17.13 -14.05 -5.41
N GLU A 142 -17.79 -14.77 -4.48
CA GLU A 142 -17.19 -15.88 -3.73
C GLU A 142 -16.63 -16.98 -4.63
N ALA A 143 -17.23 -17.19 -5.80
CA ALA A 143 -16.79 -18.19 -6.77
C ALA A 143 -15.49 -17.77 -7.48
N ARG A 144 -15.22 -16.46 -7.59
CA ARG A 144 -14.05 -15.92 -8.29
C ARG A 144 -12.91 -15.68 -7.32
N ARG A 145 -12.20 -16.76 -6.99
CA ARG A 145 -11.06 -16.68 -6.07
C ARG A 145 -9.88 -17.58 -6.45
N SER A 146 -8.71 -17.15 -6.02
CA SER A 146 -7.51 -17.95 -5.89
C SER A 146 -7.26 -18.28 -4.41
N PRO A 147 -6.43 -19.29 -4.08
CA PRO A 147 -6.00 -19.49 -2.70
C PRO A 147 -5.37 -18.20 -2.14
N PHE A 148 -5.77 -17.82 -0.94
CA PHE A 148 -5.17 -16.67 -0.25
C PHE A 148 -3.95 -17.14 0.55
N PRO A 149 -2.71 -16.68 0.24
CA PRO A 149 -1.49 -17.20 0.86
C PRO A 149 -1.43 -17.00 2.37
N ASP A 150 -1.07 -18.05 3.11
CA ASP A 150 -1.03 -18.02 4.58
C ASP A 150 -0.03 -16.98 5.12
N CYS A 151 1.13 -16.82 4.48
CA CYS A 151 2.07 -15.78 4.87
C CYS A 151 1.47 -14.37 4.76
N LEU A 152 0.71 -14.08 3.69
CA LEU A 152 0.08 -12.79 3.49
C LEU A 152 -1.05 -12.59 4.50
N ARG A 153 -1.77 -13.67 4.83
CA ARG A 153 -2.81 -13.68 5.86
C ARG A 153 -2.19 -13.31 7.20
N ASP A 154 -1.10 -13.98 7.57
CA ASP A 154 -0.42 -13.75 8.84
C ASP A 154 0.18 -12.34 8.94
N LEU A 155 0.79 -11.83 7.86
CA LEU A 155 1.27 -10.45 7.80
C LEU A 155 0.13 -9.46 8.03
N ALA A 156 -0.95 -9.58 7.26
CA ALA A 156 -2.06 -8.64 7.31
C ALA A 156 -2.81 -8.71 8.64
N THR A 157 -3.05 -9.91 9.18
CA THR A 157 -3.63 -10.12 10.52
C THR A 157 -2.73 -9.56 11.61
N GLY A 158 -1.42 -9.79 11.54
CA GLY A 158 -0.46 -9.26 12.50
C GLY A 158 -0.45 -7.73 12.53
N LEU A 159 -0.36 -7.09 11.36
CA LEU A 159 -0.42 -5.63 11.23
C LEU A 159 -1.77 -5.06 11.68
N ALA A 160 -2.88 -5.73 11.36
CA ALA A 160 -4.22 -5.34 11.81
C ALA A 160 -4.35 -5.44 13.34
N ARG A 161 -3.82 -6.50 13.96
CA ARG A 161 -3.78 -6.66 15.43
C ARG A 161 -3.02 -5.53 16.11
N LEU A 162 -1.84 -5.17 15.60
CA LEU A 162 -1.08 -4.02 16.11
C LEU A 162 -1.91 -2.72 16.06
N ALA A 163 -2.76 -2.57 15.04
CA ALA A 163 -3.68 -1.44 14.87
C ALA A 163 -5.00 -1.54 15.66
N GLY A 164 -5.23 -2.63 16.41
CA GLY A 164 -6.43 -2.83 17.23
C GLY A 164 -7.56 -3.63 16.56
N PHE A 165 -7.31 -4.24 15.41
CA PHE A 165 -8.29 -5.02 14.64
C PHE A 165 -8.02 -6.52 14.73
N GLY A 166 -8.11 -7.08 15.94
CA GLY A 166 -7.78 -8.49 16.19
C GLY A 166 -8.72 -9.52 15.55
N ALA A 167 -9.93 -9.11 15.16
CA ALA A 167 -10.90 -9.95 14.47
C ALA A 167 -10.79 -9.89 12.94
N PHE A 168 -9.84 -9.13 12.38
CA PHE A 168 -9.68 -8.95 10.94
C PHE A 168 -9.40 -10.27 10.22
N ARG A 169 -10.15 -10.54 9.15
CA ARG A 169 -10.01 -11.75 8.32
C ARG A 169 -9.60 -11.37 6.89
N PRO A 170 -8.32 -11.55 6.51
CA PRO A 170 -7.87 -11.33 5.14
C PRO A 170 -8.55 -12.26 4.14
N GLU A 171 -9.20 -11.71 3.12
CA GLU A 171 -9.95 -12.48 2.12
C GLU A 171 -9.61 -12.08 0.68
N ALA A 172 -9.27 -10.81 0.47
CA ALA A 172 -8.84 -10.27 -0.81
C ALA A 172 -7.60 -9.40 -0.64
N ALA A 173 -6.74 -9.41 -1.65
CA ALA A 173 -5.63 -8.48 -1.73
C ALA A 173 -5.46 -7.98 -3.17
N ILE A 174 -5.14 -6.69 -3.29
CA ILE A 174 -4.76 -6.07 -4.56
C ILE A 174 -3.30 -5.63 -4.46
N VAL A 175 -2.47 -6.15 -5.35
CA VAL A 175 -1.10 -5.69 -5.54
C VAL A 175 -1.13 -4.68 -6.67
N ASN A 176 -0.71 -3.44 -6.41
CA ASN A 176 -0.58 -2.40 -7.43
C ASN A 176 0.90 -2.17 -7.74
N TYR A 177 1.22 -2.08 -9.04
CA TYR A 177 2.56 -1.88 -9.57
C TYR A 177 2.63 -0.54 -10.28
N TYR A 178 3.46 0.35 -9.76
CA TYR A 178 3.58 1.72 -10.21
C TYR A 178 4.96 1.95 -10.80
N ALA A 179 5.04 2.23 -12.10
CA ALA A 179 6.23 2.85 -12.67
C ALA A 179 6.36 4.30 -12.18
N MET A 180 7.54 4.92 -12.38
CA MET A 180 7.77 6.34 -12.05
C MET A 180 6.72 7.28 -12.67
N ASP A 181 6.13 6.88 -13.79
CA ASP A 181 5.12 7.65 -14.49
C ASP A 181 3.66 7.28 -14.16
N SER A 182 3.45 6.37 -13.23
CA SER A 182 2.11 5.95 -12.83
C SER A 182 1.46 6.94 -11.86
N ALA A 183 0.14 6.96 -11.85
CA ALA A 183 -0.66 7.69 -10.88
C ALA A 183 -2.01 6.97 -10.69
N LEU A 184 -2.51 6.95 -9.46
CA LEU A 184 -3.84 6.43 -9.12
C LEU A 184 -4.75 7.59 -8.74
N GLY A 185 -5.84 7.77 -9.51
CA GLY A 185 -6.79 8.85 -9.30
C GLY A 185 -7.55 8.75 -7.97
N GLY A 186 -8.21 9.84 -7.58
CA GLY A 186 -9.05 9.88 -6.38
C GLY A 186 -10.19 8.87 -6.44
N HIS A 187 -10.21 7.93 -5.49
CA HIS A 187 -11.23 6.88 -5.35
C HIS A 187 -11.50 6.57 -3.88
N VAL A 188 -12.52 5.75 -3.64
CA VAL A 188 -12.87 5.17 -2.34
C VAL A 188 -12.96 3.66 -2.54
N ASP A 189 -12.39 2.89 -1.62
CA ASP A 189 -12.52 1.43 -1.60
C ASP A 189 -13.82 1.07 -0.87
N ASN A 190 -14.90 0.82 -1.63
CA ASN A 190 -16.22 0.52 -1.06
C ASN A 190 -16.89 -0.70 -1.72
N SER A 191 -16.09 -1.58 -2.30
CA SER A 191 -16.55 -2.82 -2.95
C SER A 191 -16.79 -3.95 -1.96
N GLU A 192 -16.23 -3.87 -0.75
CA GLU A 192 -16.37 -4.87 0.30
C GLU A 192 -17.71 -4.70 1.03
N LEU A 193 -18.27 -5.79 1.56
CA LEU A 193 -19.44 -5.76 2.43
C LEU A 193 -19.05 -5.47 3.89
N ALA A 194 -17.87 -5.91 4.33
CA ALA A 194 -17.28 -5.59 5.63
C ALA A 194 -16.60 -4.21 5.64
N LEU A 195 -17.40 -3.14 5.59
CA LEU A 195 -16.89 -1.76 5.59
C LEU A 195 -16.41 -1.27 6.97
N ASP A 196 -16.68 -2.04 8.03
CA ASP A 196 -16.15 -1.83 9.39
C ASP A 196 -14.74 -2.41 9.57
N ALA A 197 -14.35 -3.38 8.75
CA ALA A 197 -13.02 -3.96 8.73
C ALA A 197 -12.00 -3.01 8.07
N PRO A 198 -10.74 -3.00 8.55
CA PRO A 198 -9.71 -2.12 8.00
C PRO A 198 -9.23 -2.56 6.61
N VAL A 199 -8.60 -1.64 5.88
CA VAL A 199 -7.68 -1.97 4.78
C VAL A 199 -6.26 -1.83 5.29
N VAL A 200 -5.44 -2.88 5.14
CA VAL A 200 -4.02 -2.89 5.50
C VAL A 200 -3.19 -2.82 4.24
N SER A 201 -2.37 -1.77 4.09
CA SER A 201 -1.59 -1.52 2.87
C SER A 201 -0.10 -1.37 3.16
N ALA A 202 0.73 -2.25 2.60
CA ALA A 202 2.19 -2.18 2.70
C ALA A 202 2.82 -1.65 1.40
N SER A 203 3.88 -0.86 1.52
CA SER A 203 4.55 -0.18 0.40
C SER A 203 5.98 -0.66 0.24
N PHE A 204 6.45 -0.87 -0.99
CA PHE A 204 7.83 -1.28 -1.28
C PHE A 204 8.39 -0.57 -2.51
N GLY A 205 9.69 -0.27 -2.53
CA GLY A 205 10.37 0.40 -3.63
C GLY A 205 10.31 1.92 -3.54
N GLN A 206 10.14 2.57 -4.69
CA GLN A 206 10.15 4.02 -4.80
C GLN A 206 9.10 4.70 -3.89
N THR A 207 9.42 5.91 -3.44
CA THR A 207 8.57 6.72 -2.58
C THR A 207 7.32 7.19 -3.34
N ALA A 208 6.20 7.37 -2.66
CA ALA A 208 5.01 7.99 -3.25
C ALA A 208 4.48 9.15 -2.40
N VAL A 209 3.90 10.13 -3.08
CA VAL A 209 2.95 11.05 -2.45
C VAL A 209 1.60 10.35 -2.43
N PHE A 210 1.05 10.18 -1.23
CA PHE A 210 -0.30 9.68 -0.99
C PHE A 210 -1.20 10.82 -0.54
N LEU A 211 -2.40 10.91 -1.11
CA LEU A 211 -3.41 11.89 -0.72
C LEU A 211 -4.55 11.20 0.01
N VAL A 212 -5.00 11.79 1.11
CA VAL A 212 -6.18 11.34 1.87
C VAL A 212 -7.10 12.53 2.19
N GLY A 213 -8.35 12.43 1.74
CA GLY A 213 -9.38 13.44 1.89
C GLY A 213 -10.42 13.07 2.95
N GLY A 214 -11.66 13.51 2.75
CA GLY A 214 -12.82 13.10 3.54
C GLY A 214 -13.72 12.14 2.77
N ALA A 215 -14.96 11.97 3.24
CA ALA A 215 -15.99 11.18 2.56
C ALA A 215 -16.41 11.76 1.19
N THR A 216 -16.12 13.04 0.94
CA THR A 216 -16.37 13.72 -0.33
C THR A 216 -15.09 14.38 -0.85
N ARG A 217 -15.14 14.85 -2.10
CA ARG A 217 -14.04 15.54 -2.79
C ARG A 217 -13.93 17.04 -2.45
N GLU A 218 -14.82 17.54 -1.60
CA GLU A 218 -14.95 18.96 -1.25
C GLU A 218 -13.92 19.37 -0.19
N ARG A 219 -13.34 18.41 0.55
CA ARG A 219 -12.25 18.64 1.49
C ARG A 219 -10.91 18.56 0.77
N ARG A 220 -10.03 19.55 0.97
CA ARG A 220 -8.63 19.47 0.52
C ARG A 220 -7.94 18.28 1.22
N PRO A 221 -7.32 17.35 0.47
CA PRO A 221 -6.69 16.19 1.06
C PRO A 221 -5.36 16.55 1.71
N HIS A 222 -4.97 15.76 2.70
CA HIS A 222 -3.63 15.78 3.28
C HIS A 222 -2.70 14.95 2.41
N ALA A 223 -1.48 15.43 2.22
CA ALA A 223 -0.43 14.72 1.52
C ALA A 223 0.51 14.06 2.51
N LEU A 224 0.87 12.80 2.27
CA LEU A 224 1.83 12.03 3.06
C LEU A 224 2.88 11.42 2.14
N LEU A 225 4.12 11.34 2.59
CA LEU A 225 5.14 10.50 1.95
C LEU A 225 5.00 9.06 2.45
N LEU A 226 4.91 8.12 1.50
CA LEU A 226 4.99 6.69 1.77
C LEU A 226 6.28 6.14 1.16
N ARG A 227 7.18 5.65 2.01
CA ARG A 227 8.47 5.05 1.64
C ARG A 227 8.41 3.54 1.61
N SER A 228 9.51 2.93 1.19
CA SER A 228 9.66 1.48 1.21
C SER A 228 9.61 0.93 2.63
N GLY A 229 8.68 0.03 2.84
CA GLY A 229 8.32 -0.60 4.10
C GLY A 229 7.13 0.03 4.80
N ASP A 230 6.72 1.26 4.48
CA ASP A 230 5.65 1.92 5.21
C ASP A 230 4.32 1.17 5.08
N VAL A 231 3.61 1.06 6.20
CA VAL A 231 2.29 0.43 6.29
C VAL A 231 1.25 1.48 6.64
N LEU A 232 0.17 1.53 5.87
CA LEU A 232 -1.06 2.24 6.21
C LEU A 232 -2.12 1.25 6.68
N VAL A 233 -2.85 1.60 7.73
CA VAL A 233 -4.10 0.94 8.12
C VAL A 233 -5.22 1.97 8.03
N MET A 234 -6.17 1.75 7.13
CA MET A 234 -7.33 2.62 6.91
C MET A 234 -8.55 2.01 7.56
N SER A 235 -9.08 2.67 8.59
CA SER A 235 -10.20 2.21 9.40
C SER A 235 -11.13 3.36 9.78
N GLY A 236 -12.30 3.06 10.35
CA GLY A 236 -13.25 4.09 10.79
C GLY A 236 -13.55 5.12 9.69
N PRO A 237 -13.52 6.43 9.96
CA PRO A 237 -13.73 7.46 8.93
C PRO A 237 -12.75 7.37 7.75
N ALA A 238 -11.48 7.03 7.99
CA ALA A 238 -10.48 6.90 6.93
C ALA A 238 -10.75 5.71 5.99
N ARG A 239 -11.47 4.68 6.42
CA ARG A 239 -11.82 3.50 5.62
C ARG A 239 -12.59 3.84 4.34
N LEU A 240 -13.38 4.90 4.39
CA LEU A 240 -14.21 5.41 3.29
C LEU A 240 -13.79 6.81 2.83
N ALA A 241 -12.56 7.23 3.17
CA ALA A 241 -12.03 8.50 2.70
C ALA A 241 -11.58 8.40 1.23
N TYR A 242 -11.84 9.47 0.47
CA TYR A 242 -11.23 9.63 -0.85
C TYR A 242 -9.72 9.64 -0.71
N HIS A 243 -9.04 8.86 -1.54
CA HIS A 243 -7.58 8.80 -1.53
C HIS A 243 -7.00 8.58 -2.93
N ALA A 244 -5.73 8.93 -3.09
CA ALA A 244 -5.05 8.90 -4.38
C ALA A 244 -3.53 8.73 -4.23
N VAL A 245 -2.89 8.33 -5.31
CA VAL A 245 -1.42 8.33 -5.46
C VAL A 245 -1.07 9.19 -6.68
N PRO A 246 -0.95 10.51 -6.54
CA PRO A 246 -0.67 11.40 -7.68
C PRO A 246 0.72 11.24 -8.27
N ARG A 247 1.71 10.79 -7.48
CA ARG A 247 3.11 10.78 -7.92
C ARG A 247 3.96 9.74 -7.20
N VAL A 248 4.77 9.03 -7.98
CA VAL A 248 5.94 8.27 -7.52
C VAL A 248 7.18 9.16 -7.62
N LEU A 249 8.03 9.10 -6.60
CA LEU A 249 9.23 9.91 -6.42
C LEU A 249 10.45 8.98 -6.24
N PRO A 250 11.63 9.39 -6.72
CA PRO A 250 12.86 8.67 -6.40
C PRO A 250 13.05 8.55 -4.88
N ALA A 251 13.40 7.37 -4.40
CA ALA A 251 13.69 7.14 -2.98
C ALA A 251 15.01 7.80 -2.51
N GLY A 252 15.85 8.25 -3.45
CA GLY A 252 17.18 8.78 -3.15
C GLY A 252 18.12 7.67 -2.69
N ASP A 253 18.92 7.94 -1.65
CA ASP A 253 19.91 7.00 -1.12
C ASP A 253 19.28 5.94 -0.18
N ASP A 254 18.04 6.15 0.29
CA ASP A 254 17.32 5.20 1.13
C ASP A 254 16.72 4.07 0.30
N ARG A 255 17.58 3.10 -0.07
CA ARG A 255 17.24 1.93 -0.87
C ARG A 255 17.39 0.65 -0.03
N PRO A 256 16.47 0.35 0.91
CA PRO A 256 16.56 -0.84 1.76
C PRO A 256 16.50 -2.16 0.97
N TRP A 257 16.11 -2.11 -0.31
CA TRP A 257 16.10 -3.25 -1.22
C TRP A 257 17.43 -3.46 -1.95
N ALA A 258 18.41 -2.55 -1.84
CA ALA A 258 19.70 -2.68 -2.53
C ALA A 258 20.60 -3.76 -1.90
N GLY A 259 21.61 -4.20 -2.67
CA GLY A 259 22.71 -5.04 -2.19
C GLY A 259 22.35 -6.52 -2.03
N GLY A 260 21.49 -7.05 -2.90
CA GLY A 260 21.17 -8.48 -2.94
C GLY A 260 22.12 -9.34 -3.78
N ASP A 261 21.81 -10.62 -3.90
CA ASP A 261 22.55 -11.58 -4.72
C ASP A 261 22.25 -11.46 -6.23
N ALA A 262 22.89 -12.29 -7.06
CA ALA A 262 22.67 -12.30 -8.50
C ALA A 262 21.23 -12.65 -8.90
N GLN A 263 20.50 -13.40 -8.07
CA GLN A 263 19.08 -13.72 -8.32
C GLN A 263 18.17 -12.54 -7.97
N TRP A 264 18.59 -11.67 -7.05
CA TRP A 264 17.89 -10.45 -6.66
C TRP A 264 18.08 -9.29 -7.65
N ALA A 265 19.22 -9.25 -8.35
CA ALA A 265 19.56 -8.13 -9.24
C ALA A 265 18.43 -7.70 -10.23
N PRO A 266 17.66 -8.62 -10.85
CA PRO A 266 16.53 -8.22 -11.69
C PRO A 266 15.38 -7.53 -10.92
N LEU A 267 15.11 -7.96 -9.68
CA LEU A 267 14.09 -7.36 -8.82
C LEU A 267 14.55 -6.01 -8.26
N GLU A 268 15.85 -5.89 -7.96
CA GLU A 268 16.47 -4.62 -7.59
C GLU A 268 16.29 -3.59 -8.72
N ALA A 269 16.69 -3.95 -9.94
CA ALA A 269 16.54 -3.10 -11.12
C ALA A 269 15.07 -2.71 -11.40
N TYR A 270 14.13 -3.61 -11.10
CA TYR A 270 12.71 -3.29 -11.18
C TYR A 270 12.33 -2.20 -10.17
N LEU A 271 12.67 -2.37 -8.89
CA LEU A 271 12.36 -1.40 -7.83
C LEU A 271 13.09 -0.06 -8.00
N ASP A 272 14.20 -0.01 -8.73
CA ASP A 272 14.88 1.25 -9.04
C ASP A 272 14.06 2.20 -9.91
N THR A 273 12.99 1.68 -10.52
CA THR A 273 12.07 2.47 -11.36
C THR A 273 10.60 2.24 -11.00
N HIS A 274 10.32 1.47 -9.95
CA HIS A 274 8.96 1.08 -9.58
C HIS A 274 8.70 1.09 -8.08
N ARG A 275 7.43 1.26 -7.77
CA ARG A 275 6.85 1.07 -6.45
C ARG A 275 5.81 -0.03 -6.52
N ILE A 276 5.73 -0.85 -5.47
CA ILE A 276 4.71 -1.88 -5.29
C ILE A 276 3.90 -1.55 -4.04
N SER A 277 2.58 -1.67 -4.10
CA SER A 277 1.68 -1.61 -2.92
C SER A 277 0.90 -2.91 -2.81
N ILE A 278 0.79 -3.48 -1.62
CA ILE A 278 -0.08 -4.64 -1.35
C ILE A 278 -1.17 -4.18 -0.39
N SER A 279 -2.43 -4.15 -0.83
CA SER A 279 -3.56 -3.73 -0.02
C SER A 279 -4.50 -4.90 0.25
N VAL A 280 -4.61 -5.30 1.51
CA VAL A 280 -5.34 -6.46 2.00
C VAL A 280 -6.62 -6.03 2.69
N ARG A 281 -7.70 -6.77 2.47
CA ARG A 281 -9.04 -6.45 2.95
C ARG A 281 -9.84 -7.69 3.32
N GLN A 282 -10.80 -7.48 4.20
CA GLN A 282 -11.89 -8.41 4.49
C GLN A 282 -13.08 -8.01 3.59
N VAL A 283 -13.68 -8.97 2.92
CA VAL A 283 -14.78 -8.73 1.97
C VAL A 283 -16.12 -8.93 2.67
N PHE A 284 -16.28 -10.02 3.42
CA PHE A 284 -17.55 -10.40 4.04
C PHE A 284 -17.57 -10.07 5.54
N PRO A 285 -18.70 -9.62 6.10
CA PRO A 285 -18.83 -9.43 7.54
C PRO A 285 -18.53 -10.74 8.29
N ALA A 286 -18.03 -10.63 9.51
CA ALA A 286 -17.91 -11.81 10.36
C ALA A 286 -19.31 -12.40 10.62
N SER A 287 -19.47 -13.69 10.30
CA SER A 287 -20.65 -14.50 10.63
C SER A 287 -20.79 -14.73 12.12
#